data_AF-T1KN21-F1
#
_entry.id   AF-T1KN21-F1
#
_cell.length_a   1.000
_cell.length_b   1.000
_cell.length_c   1.000
_cell.angle_alpha   90.00
_cell.angle_beta   90.00
_cell.angle_gamma   90.00
#
_symmetry.space_group_name_H-M   'P 1'
#
loop_
_entity.id
_entity.type
_entity.pdbx_description
1 polymer ?
#
loop_
_entity_poly.entity_id
_entity_poly.type
_entity_poly.pdbx_seq_one_letter_code
_entity_poly.pdbx_strand_id
1 'polypeptide(L)'
;MESPVATIAFICSAIYHLFCCYSHYVRDILVKVDYIGITIFITGSFMTWLYYAFHGETSQNCVYLYAICFGGLLVGILTQLDHFNARESRGHRAGIYVIFGLSLTIPAILLFQKSCKSRQTTKIISSVIYTTIIYMTGGFIYTTRLTERLWPGKVDIIGHSHQIFHVIVVIASIVHEKMIVFIATTNEEMVDTKKWLL
;
A
#
# COMPACT_ATOMS: atom_id res chain seq x y z
N MET A 1 -8.69 -11.81 -10.13
CA MET A 1 -9.56 -11.17 -9.13
C MET A 1 -9.00 -9.80 -8.86
N GLU A 2 -9.79 -8.75 -9.07
CA GLU A 2 -9.41 -7.39 -8.71
C GLU A 2 -9.43 -7.25 -7.18
N SER A 3 -8.44 -6.59 -6.58
CA SER A 3 -8.39 -6.40 -5.14
C SER A 3 -9.51 -5.45 -4.66
N PRO A 4 -10.42 -5.90 -3.77
CA PRO A 4 -11.49 -5.05 -3.26
C PRO A 4 -10.96 -3.80 -2.56
N VAL A 5 -9.82 -3.92 -1.86
CA VAL A 5 -9.23 -2.81 -1.11
C VAL A 5 -8.57 -1.77 -2.02
N ALA A 6 -8.00 -2.19 -3.16
CA ALA A 6 -7.50 -1.27 -4.18
C ALA A 6 -8.66 -0.51 -4.82
N THR A 7 -9.74 -1.23 -5.15
CA THR A 7 -10.95 -0.65 -5.75
C THR A 7 -11.56 0.43 -4.86
N ILE A 8 -11.73 0.14 -3.56
CA ILE A 8 -12.24 1.12 -2.58
C ILE A 8 -11.38 2.39 -2.58
N ALA A 9 -10.05 2.24 -2.49
CA ALA A 9 -9.15 3.39 -2.44
C ALA A 9 -9.19 4.23 -3.72
N PHE A 10 -9.20 3.60 -4.90
CA PHE A 10 -9.28 4.32 -6.16
C PHE A 10 -10.62 5.01 -6.36
N ILE A 11 -11.73 4.42 -5.91
CA ILE A 11 -13.04 5.08 -5.92
C ILE A 11 -13.06 6.29 -4.97
N CYS A 12 -12.57 6.14 -3.74
CA CYS A 12 -12.44 7.25 -2.79
C CYS A 12 -11.64 8.41 -3.40
N SER A 13 -10.53 8.09 -4.06
CA SER A 13 -9.68 9.09 -4.72
C SER A 13 -10.35 9.74 -5.92
N ALA A 14 -11.01 8.95 -6.77
CA ALA A 14 -11.74 9.46 -7.93
C ALA A 14 -12.88 10.41 -7.51
N ILE A 15 -13.65 10.04 -6.49
CA ILE A 15 -14.72 10.88 -5.93
C ILE A 15 -14.15 12.19 -5.41
N TYR A 16 -13.06 12.15 -4.63
CA TYR A 16 -12.42 13.38 -4.15
C TYR A 16 -12.00 14.29 -5.31
N HIS A 17 -11.27 13.76 -6.28
CA HIS A 17 -10.78 14.56 -7.41
C HIS A 17 -11.88 15.07 -8.34
N LEU A 18 -13.02 14.38 -8.42
CA LEU A 18 -14.17 14.82 -9.19
C LEU A 18 -14.90 16.00 -8.53
N PHE A 19 -15.02 16.00 -7.20
CA PHE A 19 -15.84 16.97 -6.46
C PHE A 19 -15.04 18.00 -5.64
N CYS A 20 -13.69 17.99 -5.70
CA CYS A 20 -12.85 18.88 -4.90
C CYS A 20 -13.03 20.38 -5.20
N CYS A 21 -13.61 20.72 -6.35
CA CYS A 21 -13.91 22.10 -6.75
C CYS A 21 -15.34 22.55 -6.43
N TYR A 22 -16.20 21.67 -5.89
CA TYR A 22 -17.61 21.98 -5.63
C TYR A 22 -17.81 23.01 -4.50
N SER A 23 -17.18 22.79 -3.35
CA SER A 23 -17.17 23.73 -2.23
C SER A 23 -16.03 23.42 -1.25
N HIS A 24 -15.64 24.39 -0.43
CA HIS A 24 -14.64 24.19 0.62
C HIS A 24 -15.03 23.07 1.58
N TYR A 25 -16.30 23.05 2.01
CA TYR A 25 -16.84 22.01 2.89
C TYR A 25 -16.74 20.61 2.30
N VAL A 26 -17.18 20.43 1.05
CA VAL A 26 -17.14 19.11 0.38
C VAL A 26 -15.70 18.65 0.15
N ARG A 27 -14.81 19.55 -0.28
CA ARG A 27 -13.39 19.24 -0.45
C ARG A 27 -12.73 18.76 0.84
N ASP A 28 -12.99 19.42 1.95
CA ASP A 28 -12.33 19.12 3.23
C ASP A 28 -12.84 17.78 3.83
N ILE A 29 -14.07 17.37 3.50
CA ILE A 29 -14.59 16.03 3.83
C ILE A 29 -14.01 14.98 2.88
N LEU A 30 -14.04 15.22 1.58
CA LEU A 30 -13.65 14.21 0.61
C LEU A 30 -12.14 13.93 0.59
N VAL A 31 -11.30 14.92 0.93
CA VAL A 31 -9.85 14.68 1.08
C VAL A 31 -9.57 13.73 2.25
N LYS A 32 -10.36 13.84 3.33
CA LYS A 32 -10.30 12.92 4.47
C LYS A 32 -10.72 11.50 4.07
N VAL A 33 -11.74 11.37 3.23
CA VAL A 33 -12.18 10.09 2.65
C VAL A 33 -11.12 9.48 1.73
N ASP A 34 -10.44 10.27 0.91
CA ASP A 34 -9.30 9.82 0.08
C ASP A 34 -8.18 9.23 0.95
N TYR A 35 -7.82 9.91 2.05
CA TYR A 35 -6.83 9.40 3.01
C TYR A 35 -7.26 8.13 3.76
N ILE A 36 -8.56 7.99 4.06
CA ILE A 36 -9.12 6.73 4.58
C ILE A 36 -8.94 5.62 3.54
N GLY A 37 -9.21 5.90 2.26
CA GLY A 37 -8.98 4.97 1.15
C GLY A 37 -7.54 4.45 1.11
N ILE A 38 -6.55 5.34 1.20
CA ILE A 38 -5.12 4.95 1.25
C ILE A 38 -4.83 4.06 2.46
N THR A 39 -5.38 4.39 3.62
CA THR A 39 -5.20 3.60 4.86
C THR A 39 -5.78 2.19 4.71
N ILE A 40 -7.02 2.07 4.21
CA ILE A 40 -7.67 0.78 3.92
C ILE A 40 -6.85 -0.04 2.93
N PHE A 41 -6.35 0.61 1.87
CA PHE A 41 -5.54 -0.04 0.85
C PHE A 41 -4.25 -0.64 1.42
N ILE A 42 -3.48 0.14 2.17
CA ILE A 42 -2.22 -0.34 2.77
C ILE A 42 -2.52 -1.46 3.76
N THR A 43 -3.42 -1.23 4.73
CA THR A 43 -3.75 -2.22 5.76
C THR A 43 -4.26 -3.52 5.13
N GLY A 44 -5.23 -3.46 4.23
CA GLY A 44 -5.83 -4.64 3.62
C GLY A 44 -4.87 -5.43 2.72
N SER A 45 -4.02 -4.75 1.95
CA SER A 45 -3.04 -5.40 1.07
C SER A 45 -2.05 -6.22 1.88
N PHE A 46 -1.52 -5.63 2.95
CA PHE A 46 -0.57 -6.31 3.82
C PHE A 46 -1.23 -7.38 4.71
N MET A 47 -2.48 -7.21 5.15
CA MET A 47 -3.22 -8.28 5.82
C MET A 47 -3.30 -9.53 4.93
N THR A 48 -3.64 -9.34 3.65
CA THR A 48 -3.72 -10.44 2.68
C THR A 48 -2.35 -11.10 2.48
N TRP A 49 -1.29 -10.29 2.31
CA TRP A 49 0.07 -10.80 2.20
C TRP A 49 0.52 -11.60 3.43
N LEU A 50 0.30 -11.08 4.65
CA LEU A 50 0.67 -11.76 5.91
C LEU A 50 -0.10 -13.06 6.11
N TYR A 51 -1.40 -13.05 5.79
CA TYR A 51 -2.26 -14.23 5.89
C TYR A 51 -1.68 -15.40 5.09
N TYR A 52 -1.30 -15.16 3.83
CA TYR A 52 -0.72 -16.20 2.97
C TYR A 52 0.75 -16.49 3.27
N ALA A 53 1.56 -15.48 3.64
CA ALA A 53 2.99 -15.65 3.90
C ALA A 53 3.28 -16.49 5.16
N PHE A 54 2.43 -16.38 6.19
CA PHE A 54 2.54 -17.13 7.44
C PHE A 54 1.46 -18.21 7.55
N HIS A 55 1.05 -18.77 6.40
CA HIS A 55 0.12 -19.89 6.37
C HIS A 55 0.72 -21.10 7.08
N GLY A 56 0.07 -21.57 8.15
CA GLY A 56 0.56 -22.65 9.02
C GLY A 56 1.24 -22.21 10.32
N GLU A 57 1.52 -20.92 10.51
CA GLU A 57 2.06 -20.36 11.76
C GLU A 57 1.05 -19.44 12.46
N THR A 58 -0.03 -20.01 12.99
CA THR A 58 -1.21 -19.27 13.49
C THR A 58 -0.88 -18.19 14.52
N SER A 59 0.01 -18.47 15.49
CA SER A 59 0.36 -17.51 16.53
C SER A 59 1.06 -16.26 15.97
N GLN A 60 2.06 -16.44 15.10
CA GLN A 60 2.78 -15.32 14.50
C GLN A 60 1.90 -14.52 13.54
N ASN A 61 1.08 -15.22 12.75
CA ASN A 61 0.13 -14.60 11.84
C ASN A 61 -0.85 -13.70 12.59
N CYS A 62 -1.45 -14.19 13.69
CA CYS A 62 -2.32 -13.38 14.55
C CYS A 62 -1.62 -12.12 15.07
N VAL A 63 -0.40 -12.22 15.60
CA VAL A 63 0.34 -11.07 16.13
C VAL A 63 0.56 -10.01 15.05
N TYR A 64 0.99 -10.40 13.85
CA TYR A 64 1.21 -9.43 12.76
C TYR A 64 -0.10 -8.83 12.24
N LEU A 65 -1.18 -9.61 12.16
CA LEU A 65 -2.50 -9.12 11.77
C LEU A 65 -3.07 -8.11 12.78
N TYR A 66 -2.92 -8.35 14.08
CA TYR A 66 -3.32 -7.36 15.09
C TYR A 66 -2.46 -6.10 15.03
N ALA A 67 -1.14 -6.24 14.85
CA ALA A 67 -0.23 -5.12 14.74
C ALA A 67 -0.57 -4.23 13.54
N ILE A 68 -0.89 -4.81 12.38
CA ILE A 68 -1.25 -4.02 11.20
C ILE A 68 -2.62 -3.37 11.31
N CYS A 69 -3.62 -4.05 11.88
CA CYS A 69 -4.93 -3.44 12.13
C CYS A 69 -4.81 -2.26 13.10
N PHE A 70 -4.02 -2.42 14.16
CA PHE A 70 -3.75 -1.36 15.12
C PHE A 70 -3.01 -0.18 14.50
N GLY A 71 -1.92 -0.45 13.76
CA GLY A 71 -1.17 0.59 13.05
C GLY A 71 -2.02 1.31 12.00
N GLY A 72 -2.84 0.56 11.26
CA GLY A 72 -3.79 1.10 10.28
C GLY A 72 -4.83 2.01 10.92
N LEU A 73 -5.40 1.61 12.07
CA LEU A 73 -6.31 2.45 12.84
C LEU A 73 -5.63 3.74 13.31
N LEU A 74 -4.40 3.64 13.82
CA LEU A 74 -3.63 4.79 14.30
C LEU A 74 -3.34 5.78 13.16
N VAL A 75 -2.86 5.29 12.01
CA VAL A 75 -2.62 6.10 10.80
C VAL A 75 -3.92 6.70 10.29
N GLY A 76 -5.00 5.93 10.30
CA GLY A 76 -6.34 6.39 9.95
C GLY A 76 -6.74 7.59 10.81
N ILE A 77 -6.63 7.50 12.13
CA ILE A 77 -6.94 8.60 13.06
C ILE A 77 -6.02 9.79 12.83
N LEU A 78 -4.70 9.59 12.75
CA LEU A 78 -3.73 10.67 12.58
C LEU A 78 -3.99 11.48 11.31
N THR A 79 -4.31 10.81 10.21
CA THR A 79 -4.57 11.46 8.92
C THR A 79 -5.89 12.23 8.88
N GLN A 80 -6.78 12.03 9.86
CA GLN A 80 -8.01 12.84 10.00
C GLN A 80 -7.77 14.18 10.71
N LEU A 81 -6.66 14.35 11.43
CA LEU A 81 -6.36 15.59 12.14
C LEU A 81 -6.09 16.72 11.15
N ASP A 82 -6.66 17.90 11.39
CA ASP A 82 -6.58 19.03 10.45
C ASP A 82 -5.14 19.46 10.16
N HIS A 83 -4.23 19.29 11.12
CA HIS A 83 -2.79 19.51 10.92
C HIS A 83 -2.21 18.68 9.77
N PHE A 84 -2.60 17.41 9.60
CA PHE A 84 -2.09 16.54 8.54
C PHE A 84 -2.84 16.70 7.21
N ASN A 85 -4.02 17.33 7.24
CA ASN A 85 -4.80 17.69 6.05
C ASN A 85 -4.30 18.98 5.40
N ALA A 86 -3.61 19.84 6.16
CA ALA A 86 -3.01 21.06 5.64
C ALA A 86 -2.06 20.76 4.46
N ARG A 87 -2.08 21.65 3.46
CA ARG A 87 -1.28 21.51 2.24
C ARG A 87 0.22 21.46 2.52
N GLU A 88 0.65 22.20 3.54
CA GLU A 88 2.05 22.28 4.01
C GLU A 88 2.51 20.98 4.66
N SER A 89 1.60 20.22 5.26
CA SER A 89 1.89 18.96 5.95
C SER A 89 1.93 17.74 5.03
N ARG A 90 1.99 17.94 3.70
CA ARG A 90 2.11 16.85 2.72
C ARG A 90 3.28 15.91 3.03
N GLY A 91 4.45 16.49 3.36
CA GLY A 91 5.64 15.71 3.71
C GLY A 91 5.43 14.87 4.96
N HIS A 92 4.84 15.45 6.01
CA HIS A 92 4.51 14.74 7.24
C HIS A 92 3.53 13.58 6.98
N ARG A 93 2.46 13.82 6.22
CA ARG A 93 1.48 12.79 5.86
C ARG A 93 2.11 11.65 5.07
N ALA A 94 2.93 11.96 4.08
CA ALA A 94 3.65 10.94 3.32
C ALA A 94 4.61 10.15 4.23
N GLY A 95 5.31 10.84 5.16
CA GLY A 95 6.16 10.21 6.17
C GLY A 95 5.42 9.18 7.03
N ILE A 96 4.20 9.51 7.49
CA ILE A 96 3.36 8.58 8.26
C ILE A 96 3.07 7.30 7.47
N TYR A 97 2.62 7.43 6.22
CA TYR A 97 2.34 6.26 5.37
C TYR A 97 3.59 5.46 5.03
N VAL A 98 4.72 6.13 4.79
CA VAL A 98 6.01 5.47 4.53
C VAL A 98 6.49 4.70 5.75
N ILE A 99 6.47 5.30 6.94
CA ILE A 99 6.88 4.64 8.18
C ILE A 99 5.98 3.43 8.44
N PHE A 100 4.67 3.59 8.27
CA PHE A 100 3.71 2.50 8.39
C PHE A 100 4.03 1.39 7.38
N GLY A 101 4.12 1.68 6.08
CA GLY A 101 4.45 0.69 5.05
C GLY A 101 5.80 -0.01 5.25
N LEU A 102 6.84 0.72 5.68
CA LEU A 102 8.17 0.15 5.93
C LEU A 102 8.21 -0.74 7.18
N SER A 103 7.48 -0.38 8.24
CA SER A 103 7.35 -1.24 9.44
C SER A 103 6.82 -2.63 9.08
N LEU A 104 6.02 -2.71 8.03
CA LEU A 104 5.41 -3.94 7.54
C LEU A 104 6.35 -4.78 6.68
N THR A 105 7.58 -4.35 6.44
CA THR A 105 8.63 -5.18 5.81
C THR A 105 9.35 -6.10 6.81
N ILE A 106 9.21 -5.85 8.12
CA ILE A 106 9.82 -6.66 9.18
C ILE A 106 9.40 -8.15 9.08
N PRO A 107 8.11 -8.50 8.90
CA PRO A 107 7.69 -9.88 8.71
C PRO A 107 8.33 -10.55 7.48
N ALA A 108 8.61 -9.79 6.41
CA ALA A 108 9.29 -10.33 5.22
C ALA A 108 10.73 -10.77 5.54
N ILE A 109 11.42 -10.00 6.38
CA ILE A 109 12.79 -10.31 6.84
C ILE A 109 12.78 -11.56 7.73
N LEU A 110 11.79 -11.68 8.62
CA LEU A 110 11.67 -12.83 9.51
C LEU A 110 11.31 -14.12 8.74
N LEU A 111 10.45 -14.00 7.72
CA LEU A 111 10.15 -15.10 6.80
C LEU A 111 11.40 -15.58 6.06
N PHE A 112 12.27 -14.66 5.63
CA PHE A 112 13.54 -15.00 4.98
C PHE A 112 14.46 -15.83 5.87
N GLN A 113 14.59 -15.42 7.14
CA GLN A 113 15.45 -16.08 8.10
C GLN A 113 14.99 -17.51 8.40
N LYS A 114 13.68 -17.76 8.38
CA LYS A 114 13.08 -19.07 8.66
C LYS A 114 13.11 -20.04 7.49
N SER A 115 12.90 -19.57 6.25
CA SER A 115 12.49 -20.44 5.13
C SER A 115 13.66 -21.07 4.34
N CYS A 116 14.84 -21.26 4.95
CA CYS A 116 16.02 -21.89 4.35
C CYS A 116 16.40 -21.38 2.94
N LYS A 117 16.10 -20.11 2.61
CA LYS A 117 16.41 -19.47 1.30
C LYS A 117 15.89 -20.25 0.08
N SER A 118 14.70 -20.85 0.17
CA SER A 118 14.10 -21.50 -1.01
C SER A 118 13.92 -20.51 -2.18
N ARG A 119 13.93 -21.02 -3.43
CA ARG A 119 13.69 -20.20 -4.64
C ARG A 119 12.39 -19.40 -4.54
N GLN A 120 11.36 -20.00 -3.93
CA GLN A 120 10.07 -19.35 -3.67
C GLN A 120 10.21 -18.17 -2.69
N THR A 121 10.87 -18.38 -1.54
CA THR A 121 11.11 -17.33 -0.54
C THR A 121 11.86 -16.15 -1.15
N THR A 122 12.89 -16.42 -1.94
CA THR A 122 13.67 -15.38 -2.65
C THR A 122 12.79 -14.60 -3.65
N LYS A 123 11.88 -15.27 -4.36
CA LYS A 123 10.94 -14.62 -5.29
C LYS A 123 9.93 -13.73 -4.55
N ILE A 124 9.44 -14.17 -3.39
CA ILE A 124 8.53 -13.37 -2.56
C ILE A 124 9.24 -12.10 -2.07
N ILE A 125 10.42 -12.24 -1.49
CA ILE A 125 11.17 -11.10 -0.94
C ILE A 125 11.59 -10.11 -2.02
N SER A 126 12.10 -10.60 -3.15
CA SER A 126 12.43 -9.72 -4.27
C SER A 126 11.19 -8.98 -4.78
N SER A 127 10.01 -9.62 -4.80
CA SER A 127 8.75 -8.96 -5.15
C SER A 127 8.33 -7.90 -4.12
N VAL A 128 8.49 -8.17 -2.81
CA VAL A 128 8.25 -7.18 -1.75
C VAL A 128 9.17 -5.97 -1.91
N ILE A 129 10.48 -6.20 -2.06
CA ILE A 129 11.48 -5.13 -2.23
C ILE A 129 11.16 -4.30 -3.48
N TYR A 130 10.90 -4.97 -4.61
CA TYR A 130 10.59 -4.31 -5.86
C TYR A 130 9.34 -3.44 -5.76
N THR A 131 8.27 -3.98 -5.17
CA THR A 131 7.02 -3.24 -4.93
C THR A 131 7.24 -2.04 -4.03
N THR A 132 8.00 -2.20 -2.94
CA THR A 132 8.36 -1.11 -2.02
C THR A 132 9.12 0.00 -2.74
N ILE A 133 10.09 -0.34 -3.59
CA ILE A 133 10.83 0.65 -4.37
C ILE A 133 9.89 1.46 -5.26
N ILE A 134 8.96 0.81 -5.97
CA ILE A 134 7.99 1.49 -6.83
C ILE A 134 7.13 2.48 -6.01
N TYR A 135 6.57 2.04 -4.87
CA TYR A 135 5.79 2.92 -4.00
C TYR A 135 6.60 4.11 -3.47
N MET A 136 7.85 3.87 -3.06
CA MET A 136 8.75 4.92 -2.56
C MET A 136 9.09 5.93 -3.65
N THR A 137 9.32 5.48 -4.90
CA THR A 137 9.52 6.38 -6.05
C THR A 137 8.28 7.25 -6.29
N GLY A 138 7.08 6.67 -6.26
CA GLY A 138 5.84 7.44 -6.39
C GLY A 138 5.69 8.48 -5.29
N GLY A 139 5.86 8.08 -4.03
CA GLY A 139 5.79 8.98 -2.87
C GLY A 139 6.83 10.10 -2.94
N PHE A 140 8.04 9.80 -3.40
CA PHE A 140 9.09 10.80 -3.61
C PHE A 140 8.69 11.84 -4.68
N ILE A 141 8.20 11.39 -5.84
CA ILE A 141 7.76 12.29 -6.91
C ILE A 141 6.61 13.19 -6.42
N TYR A 142 5.63 12.61 -5.72
CA TYR A 142 4.48 13.33 -5.15
C TYR A 142 4.87 14.40 -4.13
N THR A 143 5.72 14.04 -3.17
CA THR A 143 6.08 14.91 -2.04
C THR A 143 6.96 16.07 -2.49
N THR A 144 7.91 15.81 -3.37
CA THR A 144 8.86 16.82 -3.87
C THR A 144 8.30 17.71 -4.97
N ARG A 145 7.13 17.36 -5.52
CA ARG A 145 6.53 18.05 -6.68
C ARG A 145 7.47 18.07 -7.88
N LEU A 146 8.18 16.96 -8.10
CA LEU A 146 9.38 16.92 -8.94
C LEU A 146 9.15 17.51 -10.35
N THR A 147 8.11 17.06 -11.05
CA THR A 147 7.89 17.47 -12.45
C THR A 147 7.47 18.92 -12.58
N GLU A 148 6.49 19.38 -11.80
CA GLU A 148 6.07 20.79 -11.86
C GLU A 148 7.10 21.76 -11.27
N ARG A 149 8.02 21.26 -10.43
CA ARG A 149 9.19 22.02 -9.94
C ARG A 149 10.25 22.19 -11.03
N LEU A 150 10.49 21.15 -11.83
CA LEU A 150 11.46 21.19 -12.93
C LEU A 150 10.92 21.91 -14.18
N TRP A 151 9.62 21.82 -14.43
CA TRP A 151 8.97 22.44 -15.57
C TRP A 151 7.71 23.24 -15.18
N PRO A 152 7.86 24.38 -14.49
CA PRO A 152 6.73 25.21 -14.09
C PRO A 152 5.90 25.67 -15.29
N GLY A 153 4.57 25.54 -15.20
CA GLY A 153 3.62 25.96 -16.25
C GLY A 153 3.55 25.04 -17.48
N LYS A 154 4.43 24.04 -17.60
CA LYS A 154 4.44 23.12 -18.76
C LYS A 154 3.68 21.82 -18.52
N VAL A 155 3.48 21.43 -17.26
CA VAL A 155 2.85 20.17 -16.86
C VAL A 155 1.54 20.39 -16.09
N ASP A 156 0.87 21.52 -16.33
CA ASP A 156 -0.31 21.93 -15.56
C ASP A 156 -1.52 21.02 -15.79
N ILE A 157 -1.65 20.44 -16.99
CA ILE A 157 -2.75 19.53 -17.37
C ILE A 157 -2.31 18.07 -17.33
N ILE A 158 -1.14 17.76 -17.90
CA ILE A 158 -0.63 16.38 -18.01
C ILE A 158 0.80 16.33 -17.48
N GLY A 159 1.11 15.31 -16.68
CA GLY A 159 2.47 14.99 -16.24
C GLY A 159 2.90 15.71 -14.96
N HIS A 160 1.99 16.36 -14.24
CA HIS A 160 2.29 16.83 -12.89
C HIS A 160 2.47 15.66 -11.92
N SER A 161 3.26 15.87 -10.87
CA SER A 161 3.68 14.82 -9.93
C SER A 161 2.53 14.00 -9.35
N HIS A 162 1.39 14.63 -9.07
CA HIS A 162 0.21 13.96 -8.52
C HIS A 162 -0.42 12.95 -9.51
N GLN A 163 -0.41 13.23 -10.81
CA GLN A 163 -0.92 12.29 -11.82
C GLN A 163 0.03 11.09 -11.96
N ILE A 164 1.34 11.36 -11.98
CA ILE A 164 2.37 10.33 -12.04
C ILE A 164 2.30 9.43 -10.80
N PHE A 165 2.07 10.01 -9.62
CA PHE A 165 1.88 9.28 -8.38
C PHE A 165 0.73 8.27 -8.49
N HIS A 166 -0.46 8.69 -8.96
CA HIS A 166 -1.60 7.80 -9.16
C HIS A 166 -1.27 6.63 -10.09
N VAL A 167 -0.60 6.89 -11.22
CA VAL A 167 -0.18 5.84 -12.16
C VAL A 167 0.79 4.86 -11.49
N ILE A 168 1.76 5.36 -10.74
CA ILE A 168 2.73 4.52 -10.01
C ILE A 168 2.03 3.66 -8.96
N VAL A 169 1.06 4.20 -8.22
CA VAL A 169 0.30 3.44 -7.22
C VAL A 169 -0.48 2.30 -7.86
N VAL A 170 -1.11 2.52 -9.02
CA VAL A 170 -1.81 1.45 -9.78
C VAL A 170 -0.84 0.37 -10.26
N ILE A 171 0.33 0.75 -10.79
CA ILE A 171 1.34 -0.22 -11.22
C ILE A 171 1.83 -1.03 -10.03
N ALA A 172 2.14 -0.36 -8.92
CA ALA A 172 2.60 -1.01 -7.69
C ALA A 172 1.54 -1.96 -7.11
N SER A 173 0.25 -1.59 -7.14
CA SER A 173 -0.84 -2.45 -6.67
C SER A 173 -0.94 -3.72 -7.50
N ILE A 174 -0.85 -3.62 -8.83
CA ILE A 174 -0.86 -4.78 -9.73
C ILE A 174 0.33 -5.72 -9.45
N VAL A 175 1.52 -5.16 -9.26
CA VAL A 175 2.72 -5.96 -8.92
C VAL A 175 2.54 -6.66 -7.58
N HIS A 176 2.02 -5.95 -6.57
CA HIS A 176 1.74 -6.52 -5.25
C HIS A 176 0.69 -7.64 -5.31
N GLU A 177 -0.39 -7.46 -6.05
CA GLU A 177 -1.44 -8.46 -6.25
C GLU A 177 -0.91 -9.72 -6.93
N LYS A 178 -0.07 -9.57 -7.98
CA LYS A 178 0.58 -10.71 -8.64
C LYS A 178 1.45 -11.51 -7.68
N MET A 179 2.14 -10.84 -6.76
CA MET A 179 2.91 -11.50 -5.71
C MET A 179 1.98 -12.27 -4.76
N ILE A 180 0.88 -11.69 -4.30
CA ILE A 180 -0.08 -12.36 -3.42
C ILE A 180 -0.65 -13.61 -4.09
N VAL A 181 -1.11 -13.50 -5.34
CA VAL A 181 -1.64 -14.64 -6.11
C VAL A 181 -0.60 -15.75 -6.22
N PHE A 182 0.66 -15.41 -6.49
CA PHE A 182 1.74 -16.39 -6.55
C PHE A 182 1.95 -17.13 -5.21
N ILE A 183 1.85 -16.44 -4.08
CA ILE A 183 1.96 -17.09 -2.75
C ILE A 183 0.76 -18.01 -2.51
N ALA A 184 -0.46 -17.52 -2.81
CA ALA A 184 -1.69 -18.27 -2.61
C ALA A 184 -1.71 -19.58 -3.40
N THR A 185 -1.40 -19.53 -4.70
CA THR A 185 -1.37 -20.74 -5.55
C THR A 185 -0.30 -21.73 -5.11
N THR A 186 0.85 -21.25 -4.65
CA THR A 186 1.91 -22.15 -4.16
C THR A 186 1.51 -22.83 -2.86
N ASN A 187 0.77 -22.15 -1.99
CA ASN A 187 0.25 -22.74 -0.75
C ASN A 187 -0.81 -23.83 -1.04
N GLU A 188 -1.70 -23.61 -2.01
CA GLU A 188 -2.69 -24.60 -2.44
C GLU A 188 -2.01 -25.85 -3.00
N GLU A 189 -1.01 -25.69 -3.89
CA GLU A 189 -0.22 -26.81 -4.42
C GLU A 189 0.48 -27.61 -3.31
N MET A 190 1.01 -26.95 -2.28
CA MET A 190 1.64 -27.63 -1.14
C MET A 190 0.64 -28.42 -0.28
N VAL A 191 -0.58 -27.90 -0.10
CA VAL A 191 -1.64 -28.61 0.62
C VAL A 191 -2.06 -29.86 -0.14
N ASP A 192 -2.24 -29.77 -1.46
CA ASP A 192 -2.62 -30.93 -2.27
C ASP A 192 -1.50 -31.97 -2.37
N THR A 193 -0.24 -31.56 -2.48
CA THR A 193 0.90 -32.50 -2.48
C THR A 193 0.97 -33.31 -1.19
N LYS A 194 0.68 -32.69 -0.03
CA LYS A 194 0.63 -33.40 1.25
C LYS A 194 -0.51 -34.41 1.36
N LYS A 195 -1.63 -34.20 0.66
CA LYS A 195 -2.74 -35.17 0.64
C LYS A 195 -2.38 -36.48 -0.08
N TRP A 196 -1.48 -36.43 -1.05
CA TRP A 196 -1.02 -37.61 -1.80
C TRP A 196 0.13 -38.37 -1.12
N LEU A 197 0.71 -37.79 -0.07
CA LEU A 197 1.82 -38.37 0.70
C LEU A 197 1.37 -38.97 2.04
N LEU A 198 0.06 -38.93 2.33
CA LEU A 198 -0.62 -39.61 3.45
C LEU A 198 -1.51 -40.73 2.91
#